data_AF-A0A7C5GYQ8-F1
#
_entry.id   AF-A0A7C5GYQ8-F1
#
_cell.length_a   1.000
_cell.length_b   1.000
_cell.length_c   1.000
_cell.angle_alpha   90.00
_cell.angle_beta   90.00
_cell.angle_gamma   90.00
#
_symmetry.space_group_name_H-M   'P 1'
#
loop_
_entity.id
_entity.type
_entity.pdbx_description
1 polymer ?
#
loop_
_entity_poly.entity_id
_entity_poly.type
_entity_poly.pdbx_seq_one_letter_code
_entity_poly.pdbx_strand_id
1 'polypeptide(L)'
;MRTEWLNKRNNDKVRTQMYYAKQGIITEEMAYVAEVEKIDPELLRSEIARGRCIIPANVNHSHQVPMAIGMVSTCKINANIGSSALASDVQGEIEKVDVCLKYGADTIMDLSTGGDLDKIRAAVIEHSTVPIGTVPMYQILHDCNDKIEDLTIESMLEVLQKQAEQCVSYFTIHAGFLL
;
A
#
# COMPACT_ATOMS: atom_id res chain seq x y z
N MET A 1 0.04 -10.71 -13.31
CA MET A 1 1.13 -11.51 -12.71
C MET A 1 0.70 -12.11 -11.37
N ARG A 2 0.33 -11.30 -10.37
CA ARG A 2 -0.01 -11.82 -9.03
C ARG A 2 -1.35 -12.57 -8.95
N THR A 3 -2.27 -12.35 -9.89
CA THR A 3 -3.58 -13.03 -9.92
C THR A 3 -3.47 -14.54 -9.75
N GLU A 4 -2.56 -15.19 -10.47
CA GLU A 4 -2.36 -16.65 -10.37
C GLU A 4 -1.78 -17.06 -9.02
N TRP A 5 -0.89 -16.25 -8.43
CA TRP A 5 -0.27 -16.50 -7.14
C TRP A 5 -1.29 -16.39 -6.01
N LEU A 6 -2.14 -15.37 -6.08
CA LEU A 6 -3.22 -15.12 -5.13
C LEU A 6 -4.28 -16.22 -5.19
N ASN A 7 -4.58 -16.75 -6.37
CA ASN A 7 -5.54 -17.85 -6.53
C ASN A 7 -5.13 -19.12 -5.76
N LYS A 8 -3.81 -19.39 -5.63
CA LYS A 8 -3.32 -20.54 -4.85
C LYS A 8 -3.58 -20.42 -3.35
N ARG A 9 -3.80 -19.20 -2.85
CA ARG A 9 -3.94 -18.84 -1.43
C ARG A 9 -5.27 -18.16 -1.12
N ASN A 10 -6.25 -18.26 -2.02
CA ASN A 10 -7.52 -17.52 -1.89
C ASN A 10 -8.34 -17.95 -0.66
N ASN A 11 -8.22 -19.21 -0.25
CA ASN A 11 -8.95 -19.81 0.87
C ASN A 11 -8.23 -19.64 2.23
N ASP A 12 -7.03 -19.04 2.24
CA ASP A 12 -6.29 -18.82 3.47
C ASP A 12 -6.94 -17.73 4.31
N LYS A 13 -7.14 -18.01 5.61
CA LYS A 13 -7.72 -17.03 6.54
C LYS A 13 -6.82 -15.81 6.76
N VAL A 14 -5.50 -16.00 6.75
CA VAL A 14 -4.52 -14.94 6.95
C VAL A 14 -3.61 -14.90 5.73
N ARG A 15 -3.59 -13.77 5.03
CA ARG A 15 -2.92 -13.63 3.72
C ARG A 15 -1.79 -12.60 3.73
N THR A 16 -1.09 -12.48 4.86
CA THR A 16 0.05 -11.56 5.00
C THR A 16 1.37 -12.26 4.70
N GLN A 17 2.33 -11.53 4.13
CA GLN A 17 3.67 -12.07 3.84
C GLN A 17 4.39 -12.51 5.13
N MET A 18 4.18 -11.79 6.25
CA MET A 18 4.70 -12.20 7.56
C MET A 18 4.12 -13.51 8.06
N TYR A 19 2.83 -13.76 7.84
CA TYR A 19 2.20 -15.02 8.24
C TYR A 19 2.84 -16.19 7.49
N TYR A 20 2.93 -16.12 6.16
CA TYR A 20 3.57 -17.16 5.36
C TYR A 20 5.04 -17.36 5.73
N ALA A 21 5.78 -16.26 5.92
CA ALA A 21 7.16 -16.31 6.35
C ALA A 21 7.34 -17.07 7.66
N LYS A 22 6.50 -16.82 8.68
CA LYS A 22 6.57 -17.52 9.98
C LYS A 22 6.26 -19.02 9.89
N GLN A 23 5.54 -19.45 8.85
CA GLN A 23 5.29 -20.86 8.56
C GLN A 23 6.43 -21.54 7.75
N GLY A 24 7.52 -20.82 7.47
CA GLY A 24 8.60 -21.32 6.63
C GLY A 24 8.27 -21.33 5.13
N ILE A 25 7.19 -20.66 4.73
CA ILE A 25 6.75 -20.61 3.33
C ILE A 25 7.42 -19.43 2.63
N ILE A 26 8.10 -19.71 1.51
CA ILE A 26 8.54 -18.70 0.54
C ILE A 26 7.42 -18.52 -0.47
N THR A 27 6.77 -17.36 -0.47
CA THR A 27 5.73 -17.00 -1.43
C THR A 27 6.33 -16.62 -2.78
N GLU A 28 5.51 -16.56 -3.83
CA GLU A 28 5.94 -16.01 -5.13
C GLU A 28 6.36 -14.54 -5.02
N GLU A 29 5.72 -13.75 -4.15
CA GLU A 29 6.19 -12.39 -3.89
C GLU A 29 7.60 -12.36 -3.30
N MET A 30 7.92 -13.23 -2.34
CA MET A 30 9.27 -13.33 -1.79
C MET A 30 10.28 -13.82 -2.83
N ALA A 31 9.93 -14.85 -3.60
CA ALA A 31 10.81 -15.39 -4.64
C ALA A 31 11.12 -14.32 -5.72
N TYR A 32 10.10 -13.59 -6.18
CA TYR A 32 10.25 -12.52 -7.14
C TYR A 32 11.16 -11.40 -6.63
N VAL A 33 10.90 -10.91 -5.42
CA VAL A 33 11.72 -9.85 -4.81
C VAL A 33 13.16 -10.32 -4.60
N ALA A 34 13.34 -11.57 -4.17
CA ALA A 34 14.66 -12.14 -3.96
C ALA A 34 15.49 -12.20 -5.25
N GLU A 35 14.85 -12.57 -6.37
CA GLU A 35 15.46 -12.56 -7.70
C GLU A 35 15.86 -11.14 -8.14
N VAL A 36 14.95 -10.16 -8.01
CA VAL A 36 15.17 -8.77 -8.42
C VAL A 36 16.29 -8.11 -7.60
N GLU A 37 16.28 -8.31 -6.28
CA GLU A 37 17.27 -7.73 -5.35
C GLU A 37 18.58 -8.53 -5.29
N LYS A 38 18.64 -9.69 -5.95
CA LYS A 38 19.78 -10.64 -5.90
C LYS A 38 20.13 -11.05 -4.47
N ILE A 39 19.11 -11.33 -3.67
CA ILE A 39 19.24 -11.82 -2.30
C ILE A 39 18.76 -13.26 -2.20
N ASP A 40 19.26 -13.99 -1.22
CA ASP A 40 18.79 -15.35 -0.95
C ASP A 40 17.29 -15.32 -0.53
N PRO A 41 16.40 -16.10 -1.17
CA PRO A 41 14.98 -16.13 -0.83
C PRO A 41 14.70 -16.53 0.63
N GLU A 42 15.51 -17.40 1.21
CA GLU A 42 15.40 -17.82 2.61
C GLU A 42 15.88 -16.71 3.55
N LEU A 43 16.91 -15.96 3.18
CA LEU A 43 17.30 -14.74 3.90
C LEU A 43 16.13 -13.75 3.94
N LEU A 44 15.54 -13.42 2.78
CA LEU A 44 14.40 -12.50 2.70
C LEU A 44 13.21 -12.99 3.55
N ARG A 45 12.83 -14.27 3.42
CA ARG A 45 11.77 -14.88 4.22
C ARG A 45 12.06 -14.74 5.72
N SER A 46 13.31 -15.00 6.14
CA SER A 46 13.71 -14.90 7.55
C SER A 46 13.60 -13.46 8.10
N GLU A 47 13.95 -12.44 7.31
CA GLU A 47 13.80 -11.03 7.68
C GLU A 47 12.33 -10.63 7.82
N ILE A 48 11.48 -11.11 6.92
CA ILE A 48 10.04 -10.88 6.98
C ILE A 48 9.43 -11.56 8.21
N ALA A 49 9.81 -12.80 8.50
CA ALA A 49 9.32 -13.55 9.66
C ALA A 49 9.64 -12.85 10.99
N ARG A 50 10.82 -12.21 11.08
CA ARG A 50 11.29 -11.48 12.27
C ARG A 50 10.94 -9.99 12.28
N GLY A 51 10.19 -9.50 11.28
CA GLY A 51 9.71 -8.12 11.21
C GLY A 51 10.76 -7.07 10.88
N ARG A 52 11.88 -7.45 10.26
CA ARG A 52 12.95 -6.55 9.81
C ARG A 52 12.89 -6.18 8.33
N CYS A 53 11.96 -6.80 7.60
CA CYS A 53 11.65 -6.52 6.21
C CYS A 53 10.16 -6.72 5.98
N ILE A 54 9.56 -5.96 5.07
CA ILE A 54 8.17 -6.11 4.64
C ILE A 54 8.07 -6.16 3.12
N ILE A 55 6.98 -6.76 2.63
CA ILE A 55 6.55 -6.66 1.23
C ILE A 55 5.11 -6.12 1.27
N PRO A 56 4.90 -4.81 1.04
CA PRO A 56 3.56 -4.20 1.04
C PRO A 56 2.84 -4.63 -0.24
N ALA A 57 1.98 -5.63 -0.13
CA ALA A 57 1.37 -6.28 -1.29
C ALA A 57 -0.06 -6.73 -0.98
N ASN A 58 -0.97 -5.76 -0.87
CA ASN A 58 -2.39 -6.03 -0.67
C ASN A 58 -2.89 -7.03 -1.73
N VAL A 59 -3.70 -7.98 -1.31
CA VAL A 59 -4.25 -9.05 -2.17
C VAL A 59 -5.12 -8.50 -3.30
N ASN A 60 -5.72 -7.32 -3.13
CA ASN A 60 -6.56 -6.70 -4.16
C ASN A 60 -5.70 -5.98 -5.22
N HIS A 61 -4.45 -5.59 -4.91
CA HIS A 61 -3.54 -4.91 -5.86
C HIS A 61 -2.83 -5.91 -6.78
N SER A 62 -3.61 -6.61 -7.60
CA SER A 62 -3.16 -7.81 -8.33
C SER A 62 -2.17 -7.54 -9.47
N HIS A 63 -2.12 -6.31 -9.99
CA HIS A 63 -1.17 -5.84 -11.00
C HIS A 63 0.08 -5.18 -10.40
N GLN A 64 0.17 -5.04 -9.07
CA GLN A 64 1.38 -4.56 -8.41
C GLN A 64 2.58 -5.46 -8.72
N VAL A 65 3.73 -4.86 -8.97
CA VAL A 65 5.05 -5.50 -8.98
C VAL A 65 5.55 -5.54 -7.53
N PRO A 66 5.74 -6.72 -6.93
CA PRO A 66 6.20 -6.82 -5.55
C PRO A 66 7.60 -6.26 -5.34
N MET A 67 7.82 -5.64 -4.18
CA MET A 67 9.10 -5.07 -3.76
C MET A 67 9.26 -5.24 -2.24
N ALA A 68 10.49 -5.19 -1.72
CA ALA A 68 10.76 -5.27 -0.29
C ALA A 68 11.32 -3.97 0.30
N ILE A 69 10.86 -3.65 1.50
CA ILE A 69 11.39 -2.57 2.34
C ILE A 69 12.03 -3.20 3.57
N GLY A 70 13.35 -3.11 3.68
CA GLY A 70 14.12 -3.60 4.81
C GLY A 70 15.61 -3.43 4.59
N MET A 71 16.42 -3.57 5.65
CA MET A 71 17.87 -3.37 5.60
C MET A 71 18.60 -4.36 4.67
N VAL A 72 17.97 -5.48 4.30
CA VAL A 72 18.54 -6.48 3.39
C VAL A 72 18.26 -6.21 1.91
N SER A 73 17.31 -5.32 1.59
CA SER A 73 17.03 -4.89 0.23
C SER A 73 17.71 -3.56 -0.06
N THR A 74 17.74 -3.15 -1.32
CA THR A 74 18.21 -1.80 -1.69
C THR A 74 17.38 -0.71 -0.99
N CYS A 75 17.96 0.47 -0.79
CA CYS A 75 17.24 1.62 -0.24
C CYS A 75 16.08 2.00 -1.17
N LYS A 76 14.89 2.23 -0.61
CA LYS A 76 13.66 2.51 -1.34
C LYS A 76 13.23 3.96 -1.15
N ILE A 77 12.68 4.55 -2.21
CA ILE A 77 12.22 5.94 -2.24
C ILE A 77 10.69 5.96 -2.43
N ASN A 78 10.02 6.76 -1.60
CA ASN A 78 8.60 7.03 -1.74
C ASN A 78 8.36 8.40 -2.40
N ALA A 79 7.40 8.46 -3.32
CA ALA A 79 6.91 9.72 -3.87
C ALA A 79 5.50 10.04 -3.33
N ASN A 80 5.29 11.26 -2.85
CA ASN A 80 3.97 11.72 -2.44
C ASN A 80 3.29 12.45 -3.59
N ILE A 81 2.07 12.02 -3.90
CA ILE A 81 1.15 12.71 -4.82
C ILE A 81 -0.12 13.07 -4.05
N GLY A 82 -1.10 13.65 -4.72
CA GLY A 82 -2.37 14.01 -4.10
C GLY A 82 -2.96 15.28 -4.69
N SER A 83 -4.29 15.25 -4.77
CA SER A 83 -5.12 16.41 -5.08
C SER A 83 -5.36 17.28 -3.84
N SER A 84 -5.74 18.53 -4.06
CA SER A 84 -6.12 19.44 -2.98
C SER A 84 -7.50 20.04 -3.23
N ALA A 85 -8.13 20.62 -2.21
CA ALA A 85 -9.41 21.32 -2.36
C ALA A 85 -9.41 22.43 -3.43
N LEU A 86 -8.23 22.96 -3.78
CA LEU A 86 -8.06 24.02 -4.78
C LEU A 86 -7.79 23.49 -6.19
N ALA A 87 -7.33 22.23 -6.30
CA ALA A 87 -7.00 21.58 -7.56
C ALA A 87 -7.28 20.08 -7.43
N SER A 88 -8.46 19.68 -7.90
CA SER A 88 -8.90 18.28 -7.97
C SER A 88 -9.08 17.90 -9.43
N ASP A 89 -8.05 17.28 -10.01
CA ASP A 89 -8.11 16.66 -11.33
C ASP A 89 -7.55 15.24 -11.26
N VAL A 90 -8.41 14.26 -11.56
CA VAL A 90 -8.03 12.84 -11.60
C VAL A 90 -6.93 12.61 -12.65
N GLN A 91 -7.00 13.29 -13.79
CA GLN A 91 -6.03 13.12 -14.87
C GLN A 91 -4.65 13.62 -14.44
N GLY A 92 -4.59 14.78 -13.78
CA GLY A 92 -3.36 15.29 -13.18
C GLY A 92 -2.73 14.34 -12.15
N GLU A 93 -3.52 13.64 -11.34
CA GLU A 93 -2.97 12.63 -10.41
C GLU A 93 -2.44 11.38 -11.14
N ILE A 94 -3.12 10.93 -12.19
CA ILE A 94 -2.62 9.83 -13.04
C ILE A 94 -1.28 10.21 -13.68
N GLU A 95 -1.16 11.43 -14.23
CA GLU A 95 0.08 11.91 -14.83
C GLU A 95 1.23 11.94 -13.81
N LYS A 96 0.95 12.31 -12.55
CA LYS A 96 1.94 12.24 -11.48
C LYS A 96 2.36 10.80 -11.17
N VAL A 97 1.44 9.83 -11.19
CA VAL A 97 1.77 8.40 -11.05
C VAL A 97 2.73 7.97 -12.16
N ASP A 98 2.43 8.30 -13.41
CA ASP A 98 3.27 7.96 -14.57
C ASP A 98 4.68 8.56 -14.44
N VAL A 99 4.77 9.81 -13.99
CA VAL A 99 6.05 10.47 -13.69
C VAL A 99 6.81 9.73 -12.59
N CYS A 100 6.15 9.36 -11.49
CA CYS A 100 6.77 8.61 -10.40
C CYS A 100 7.33 7.27 -10.88
N LEU A 101 6.56 6.52 -11.65
CA LEU A 101 6.99 5.24 -12.24
C LEU A 101 8.16 5.43 -13.20
N LYS A 102 8.10 6.45 -14.07
CA LYS A 102 9.15 6.78 -15.04
C LYS A 102 10.50 7.09 -14.38
N TYR A 103 10.49 7.80 -13.26
CA TYR A 103 11.71 8.21 -12.55
C TYR A 103 12.12 7.26 -11.41
N GLY A 104 11.41 6.14 -11.24
CA GLY A 104 11.84 5.05 -10.36
C GLY A 104 11.46 5.25 -8.90
N ALA A 105 10.31 5.86 -8.60
CA ALA A 105 9.74 5.78 -7.26
C ALA A 105 9.39 4.32 -6.93
N ASP A 106 9.85 3.83 -5.77
CA ASP A 106 9.64 2.45 -5.35
C ASP A 106 8.25 2.23 -4.72
N THR A 107 7.69 3.29 -4.14
CA THR A 107 6.31 3.36 -3.63
C THR A 107 5.74 4.74 -3.91
N ILE A 108 4.41 4.83 -3.92
CA ILE A 108 3.71 6.12 -4.02
C ILE A 108 2.74 6.21 -2.84
N MET A 109 2.57 7.41 -2.29
CA MET A 109 1.44 7.69 -1.39
C MET A 109 0.47 8.67 -2.04
N ASP A 110 -0.82 8.30 -2.02
CA ASP A 110 -1.91 9.23 -2.34
C ASP A 110 -2.29 9.97 -1.06
N LEU A 111 -1.95 11.27 -1.02
CA LEU A 111 -2.24 12.18 0.08
C LEU A 111 -3.34 13.19 -0.30
N SER A 112 -4.23 12.81 -1.21
CA SER A 112 -5.36 13.64 -1.62
C SER A 112 -6.23 14.08 -0.44
N THR A 113 -6.62 15.35 -0.42
CA THR A 113 -7.46 15.95 0.64
C THR A 113 -8.73 16.64 0.14
N GLY A 114 -8.92 16.74 -1.17
CA GLY A 114 -10.10 17.37 -1.76
C GLY A 114 -10.64 16.65 -2.98
N GLY A 115 -11.91 16.90 -3.29
CA GLY A 115 -12.60 16.24 -4.39
C GLY A 115 -13.10 14.84 -4.01
N ASP A 116 -13.33 14.01 -5.02
CA ASP A 116 -13.80 12.63 -4.82
C ASP A 116 -12.61 11.71 -4.54
N LEU A 117 -12.23 11.61 -3.26
CA LEU A 117 -11.06 10.86 -2.80
C LEU A 117 -11.13 9.37 -3.20
N ASP A 118 -12.32 8.79 -3.21
CA ASP A 118 -12.51 7.38 -3.57
C ASP A 118 -12.24 7.16 -5.05
N LYS A 119 -12.74 8.04 -5.93
CA LYS A 119 -12.48 7.97 -7.37
C LYS A 119 -11.03 8.26 -7.73
N ILE A 120 -10.43 9.27 -7.13
CA ILE A 120 -9.03 9.64 -7.38
C ILE A 120 -8.12 8.48 -7.02
N ARG A 121 -8.29 7.91 -5.82
CA ARG A 121 -7.47 6.79 -5.37
C ARG A 121 -7.66 5.54 -6.22
N ALA A 122 -8.88 5.23 -6.64
CA ALA A 122 -9.14 4.10 -7.54
C ALA A 122 -8.37 4.26 -8.86
N ALA A 123 -8.40 5.45 -9.46
CA ALA A 123 -7.66 5.75 -10.69
C ALA A 123 -6.14 5.67 -10.50
N VAL A 124 -5.61 6.20 -9.39
CA VAL A 124 -4.19 6.12 -9.02
C VAL A 124 -3.74 4.66 -8.88
N ILE A 125 -4.51 3.84 -8.17
CA ILE A 125 -4.18 2.43 -7.94
C ILE A 125 -4.24 1.63 -9.23
N GLU A 126 -5.23 1.89 -10.09
CA GLU A 126 -5.35 1.24 -11.39
C GLU A 126 -4.11 1.47 -12.27
N HIS A 127 -3.53 2.67 -12.24
CA HIS A 127 -2.34 3.02 -13.02
C HIS A 127 -1.01 2.66 -12.32
N SER A 128 -1.02 2.45 -11.01
CA SER A 128 0.20 2.16 -10.26
C SER A 128 0.58 0.68 -10.30
N THR A 129 1.80 0.41 -10.74
CA THR A 129 2.45 -0.90 -10.58
C THR A 129 3.27 -1.01 -9.29
N VAL A 130 3.47 0.09 -8.56
CA VAL A 130 4.17 0.10 -7.26
C VAL A 130 3.17 0.14 -6.10
N PRO A 131 3.57 -0.28 -4.88
CA PRO A 131 2.70 -0.19 -3.71
C PRO A 131 2.16 1.23 -3.50
N ILE A 132 0.85 1.34 -3.25
CA ILE A 132 0.20 2.60 -2.87
C ILE A 132 0.00 2.65 -1.36
N GLY A 133 0.45 3.73 -0.73
CA GLY A 133 0.15 4.05 0.66
C GLY A 133 -0.84 5.19 0.80
N THR A 134 -1.46 5.29 1.96
CA THR A 134 -2.32 6.42 2.33
C THR A 134 -2.13 6.83 3.79
N VAL A 135 -2.68 7.99 4.13
CA VAL A 135 -2.95 8.39 5.51
C VAL A 135 -4.48 8.39 5.68
N PRO A 136 -5.10 7.30 6.18
CA PRO A 136 -6.56 7.17 6.25
C PRO A 136 -7.25 8.35 6.98
N MET A 137 -6.57 8.96 7.95
CA MET A 137 -7.07 10.11 8.70
C MET A 137 -7.51 11.28 7.81
N TYR A 138 -6.87 11.51 6.65
CA TYR A 138 -7.26 12.60 5.76
C TYR A 138 -8.65 12.38 5.17
N GLN A 139 -8.97 11.14 4.78
CA GLN A 139 -10.29 10.82 4.30
C GLN A 139 -11.32 10.77 5.44
N ILE A 140 -10.93 10.27 6.61
CA ILE A 140 -11.83 10.26 7.79
C ILE A 140 -12.29 11.69 8.12
N LEU A 141 -11.38 12.67 8.13
CA LEU A 141 -11.71 14.07 8.35
C LEU A 141 -12.55 14.67 7.22
N HIS A 142 -12.21 14.35 5.98
CA HIS A 142 -12.99 14.78 4.81
C HIS A 142 -14.44 14.28 4.88
N ASP A 143 -14.62 12.99 5.18
CA ASP A 143 -15.94 12.34 5.25
C ASP A 143 -16.78 12.87 6.44
N CYS A 144 -16.14 13.44 7.49
CA CYS A 144 -16.82 14.13 8.59
C CYS A 144 -16.90 15.67 8.43
N ASN A 145 -16.56 16.23 7.27
CA ASN A 145 -16.52 17.68 7.02
C ASN A 145 -15.64 18.46 8.02
N ASP A 146 -14.47 17.91 8.36
CA ASP A 146 -13.49 18.47 9.29
C ASP A 146 -14.00 18.70 10.73
N LYS A 147 -15.13 18.11 11.11
CA LYS A 147 -15.67 18.16 12.48
C LYS A 147 -15.06 17.04 13.31
N ILE A 148 -14.04 17.39 14.08
CA ILE A 148 -13.27 16.44 14.91
C ILE A 148 -14.16 15.80 15.99
N GLU A 149 -15.15 16.54 16.48
CA GLU A 149 -16.15 16.06 17.43
C GLU A 149 -17.04 14.92 16.89
N ASP A 150 -17.16 14.79 15.58
CA ASP A 150 -17.98 13.76 14.91
C ASP A 150 -17.18 12.46 14.66
N LEU A 151 -15.90 12.41 15.06
CA LEU A 151 -15.06 11.23 14.88
C LEU A 151 -15.49 10.08 15.79
N THR A 152 -15.81 8.95 15.17
CA THR A 152 -16.12 7.69 15.86
C THR A 152 -15.16 6.58 15.44
N ILE A 153 -14.97 5.58 16.30
CA ILE A 153 -14.14 4.41 15.97
C ILE A 153 -14.69 3.70 14.73
N GLU A 154 -16.01 3.62 14.62
CA GLU A 154 -16.72 3.04 13.49
C GLU A 154 -16.37 3.76 12.18
N SER A 155 -16.43 5.09 12.15
CA SER A 155 -16.06 5.87 10.96
C SER A 155 -14.61 5.65 10.54
N MET A 156 -13.69 5.52 11.50
CA MET A 156 -12.28 5.23 11.20
C MET A 156 -12.10 3.84 10.60
N LEU A 157 -12.78 2.83 11.14
CA LEU A 157 -12.72 1.45 10.66
C LEU A 157 -13.36 1.31 9.28
N GLU A 158 -14.46 2.01 9.01
CA GLU A 158 -15.11 2.02 7.69
C GLU A 158 -14.16 2.55 6.60
N VAL A 159 -13.45 3.65 6.86
CA VAL A 159 -12.46 4.18 5.90
C VAL A 159 -11.29 3.22 5.70
N LEU A 160 -10.77 2.61 6.77
CA LEU A 160 -9.70 1.61 6.66
C LEU A 160 -10.14 0.41 5.82
N GLN A 161 -11.35 -0.10 6.04
CA GLN A 161 -11.90 -1.21 5.26
C GLN A 161 -12.05 -0.82 3.78
N LYS A 162 -12.69 0.34 3.51
CA LYS A 162 -12.88 0.87 2.15
C LYS A 162 -11.56 0.98 1.39
N GLN A 163 -10.53 1.55 2.03
CA GLN A 163 -9.22 1.70 1.40
C GLN A 163 -8.49 0.36 1.18
N ALA A 164 -8.64 -0.59 2.11
CA ALA A 164 -8.09 -1.94 1.93
C ALA A 164 -8.76 -2.69 0.77
N GLU A 165 -10.08 -2.54 0.60
CA GLU A 165 -10.85 -3.06 -0.53
C GLU A 165 -10.41 -2.42 -1.85
N GLN A 166 -10.11 -1.13 -1.84
CA GLN A 166 -9.55 -0.40 -2.99
C GLN A 166 -8.07 -0.68 -3.27
N CYS A 167 -7.46 -1.65 -2.59
CA CYS A 167 -6.10 -2.13 -2.83
C CYS A 167 -4.95 -1.32 -2.22
N VAL A 168 -5.20 -0.43 -1.25
CA VAL A 168 -4.09 0.26 -0.56
C VAL A 168 -3.15 -0.74 0.11
N SER A 169 -1.84 -0.63 -0.16
CA SER A 169 -0.82 -1.60 0.26
C SER A 169 -0.29 -1.35 1.67
N TYR A 170 -0.35 -0.13 2.18
CA TYR A 170 0.02 0.20 3.56
C TYR A 170 -0.68 1.47 4.07
N PHE A 171 -0.90 1.53 5.37
CA PHE A 171 -1.50 2.68 6.04
C PHE A 171 -0.50 3.36 6.97
N THR A 172 -0.42 4.68 6.88
CA THR A 172 0.20 5.51 7.92
C THR A 172 -0.85 5.83 8.96
N ILE A 173 -0.71 5.24 10.15
CA ILE A 173 -1.62 5.42 11.28
C ILE A 173 -0.85 6.05 12.44
N HIS A 174 -1.30 7.21 12.89
CA HIS A 174 -0.66 7.97 13.97
C HIS A 174 -1.11 7.48 15.36
N ALA A 175 -0.95 6.18 15.64
CA ALA A 175 -1.36 5.57 16.91
C ALA A 175 -0.41 5.87 18.09
N GLY A 176 0.66 6.62 17.86
CA GLY A 176 1.63 7.02 18.89
C GLY A 176 1.36 8.37 19.56
N PHE A 177 0.35 9.13 19.10
CA PHE A 177 -0.07 10.36 19.78
C PHE A 177 -0.95 10.03 20.98
N LEU A 178 -0.34 10.02 22.16
CA LEU A 178 -1.01 9.82 23.44
C LEU A 178 -1.45 11.17 24.03
N LEU A 179 -2.46 11.15 24.90
CA LEU A 179 -2.95 12.31 25.64
C LEU A 179 -1.94 12.83 26.68
#